data_AF-A0A7J6J2J1-F1
#
_entry.id   AF-A0A7J6J2J1-F1
#
_cell.length_a   1.000
_cell.length_b   1.000
_cell.length_c   1.000
_cell.angle_alpha   90.00
_cell.angle_beta   90.00
_cell.angle_gamma   90.00
#
_symmetry.space_group_name_H-M   'P 1'
#
loop_
_entity.id
_entity.type
_entity.pdbx_description
1 polymer ?
#
loop_
_entity_poly.entity_id
_entity_poly.type
_entity_poly.pdbx_seq_one_letter_code
_entity_poly.pdbx_strand_id
1 'polypeptide(L)'
;MVRVDNDFGGFCTHSSILFLTWHRPYLAIFETELYKHVNFIANAYTEDERKADYVKAAKTFRMPYWDWARPDLGVFPPQAASAALNKVVRPKALSGKSEINPLSNYTFRESASLRDINTVPRVGATVRYPNIRDGDAEINRQLLAFFQGEQGSPKGKNLTERVNFILQSYTEFATASSNRFEAQKPSNIDFRGWGSIEDVHNAVHNYTGGRGGHMANPEISSFDPIFWLHHANIDRLFAIWQAIHDKPSDPLTYVTTKPSDANWGNFIVKAGDPEGIDTPLAPFAQSSNGTEQKFWTSEGVRTTEVFGYAYPETQKARFPTPKDVINELDRLYGKMATFANIMRSSSADLDNATQELQQRAKNHIKAERGQLAAASVEQAPLAQTNGVHLPKERELKKLVGAENKYLEWLVNIKAEKAQLGGNYVVHVFLGDVDDASPLLYPTQHSHVGVFATFGQNENTACRNCQEGRARGQQITGQIPITLALVERYLAGMVDSLAPADVIPYLQKNLHWRVALVNGEVQDRQNVGNLLVSVVTDEVTIPSNPSDLPVYAPDVVVRPDCTTNRQGSGRGHGTGYSG
;
A
#
# COMPACT_ATOMS: atom_id res chain seq x y z
N MET A 1 -1.48 28.46 -20.33
CA MET A 1 -2.40 27.70 -19.46
C MET A 1 -2.93 28.67 -18.42
N VAL A 2 -4.25 28.80 -18.29
CA VAL A 2 -4.86 29.70 -17.29
C VAL A 2 -4.80 28.98 -15.96
N ARG A 3 -4.08 29.55 -14.98
CA ARG A 3 -4.14 29.16 -13.58
C ARG A 3 -5.62 29.01 -13.22
N VAL A 4 -6.03 27.85 -12.71
CA VAL A 4 -7.34 27.78 -12.06
C VAL A 4 -7.23 28.71 -10.85
N ASP A 5 -8.07 29.75 -10.78
CA ASP A 5 -8.11 30.71 -9.67
C ASP A 5 -8.56 30.01 -8.37
N ASN A 6 -7.68 29.17 -7.84
CA ASN A 6 -7.83 28.45 -6.59
C ASN A 6 -6.68 28.90 -5.70
N ASP A 7 -7.02 29.56 -4.60
CA ASP A 7 -6.09 29.87 -3.51
C ASP A 7 -5.64 28.55 -2.87
N PHE A 8 -4.51 28.06 -3.41
CA PHE A 8 -3.75 26.85 -3.12
C PHE A 8 -4.44 25.47 -3.31
N GLY A 9 -3.82 24.67 -4.17
CA GLY A 9 -3.93 23.22 -4.26
C GLY A 9 -2.59 22.68 -4.79
N GLY A 10 -2.07 21.58 -4.24
CA GLY A 10 -0.85 20.94 -4.76
C GLY A 10 -1.02 20.46 -6.21
N PHE A 11 0.09 20.24 -6.91
CA PHE A 11 0.04 19.70 -8.27
C PHE A 11 -0.29 18.20 -8.32
N CYS A 12 0.00 17.46 -7.24
CA CYS A 12 -0.15 16.01 -7.21
C CYS A 12 -1.60 15.57 -7.46
N THR A 13 -1.75 14.57 -8.32
CA THR A 13 -3.04 13.93 -8.60
C THR A 13 -3.22 12.73 -7.66
N HIS A 14 -4.25 12.76 -6.83
CA HIS A 14 -4.67 11.64 -5.98
C HIS A 14 -6.16 11.40 -6.17
N SER A 15 -6.61 10.15 -6.00
CA SER A 15 -7.94 9.64 -6.35
C SER A 15 -8.38 10.15 -7.73
N SER A 16 -7.48 10.01 -8.70
CA SER A 16 -7.59 10.52 -10.08
C SER A 16 -7.03 9.47 -11.03
N ILE A 17 -7.59 9.42 -12.25
CA ILE A 17 -7.09 8.51 -13.31
C ILE A 17 -5.63 8.79 -13.66
N LEU A 18 -5.13 10.00 -13.34
CA LEU A 18 -3.77 10.44 -13.62
C LEU A 18 -2.76 10.06 -12.52
N PHE A 19 -3.18 9.43 -11.41
CA PHE A 19 -2.32 9.14 -10.26
C PHE A 19 -0.96 8.53 -10.65
N LEU A 20 -0.96 7.39 -11.35
CA LEU A 20 0.28 6.70 -11.74
C LEU A 20 1.09 7.50 -12.77
N THR A 21 0.44 8.10 -13.77
CA THR A 21 1.13 8.80 -14.86
C THR A 21 1.69 10.14 -14.45
N TRP A 22 1.08 10.83 -13.48
CA TRP A 22 1.58 12.11 -12.95
C TRP A 22 2.82 11.93 -12.08
N HIS A 23 2.87 10.88 -11.25
CA HIS A 23 4.02 10.63 -10.38
C HIS A 23 5.27 10.16 -11.13
N ARG A 24 5.12 9.57 -12.34
CA ARG A 24 6.25 9.16 -13.18
C ARG A 24 7.20 10.31 -13.59
N PRO A 25 6.75 11.40 -14.24
CA PRO A 25 7.61 12.55 -14.53
C PRO A 25 8.07 13.30 -13.27
N TYR A 26 7.33 13.19 -12.15
CA TYR A 26 7.78 13.73 -10.86
C TYR A 26 9.06 13.03 -10.35
N LEU A 27 9.13 11.71 -10.50
CA LEU A 27 10.35 10.95 -10.22
C LEU A 27 11.47 11.30 -11.21
N ALA A 28 11.15 11.40 -12.50
CA ALA A 28 12.14 11.68 -13.54
C ALA A 28 12.84 13.02 -13.34
N ILE A 29 12.12 14.08 -12.93
CA ILE A 29 12.72 15.39 -12.68
C ILE A 29 13.61 15.37 -11.43
N PHE A 30 13.19 14.67 -10.37
CA PHE A 30 14.01 14.51 -9.16
C PHE A 30 15.28 13.72 -9.45
N GLU A 31 15.16 12.59 -10.14
CA GLU A 31 16.32 11.77 -10.54
C GLU A 31 17.27 12.54 -11.46
N THR A 32 16.75 13.34 -12.38
CA THR A 32 17.57 14.18 -13.27
C THR A 32 18.46 15.13 -12.47
N GLU A 33 17.91 15.80 -11.45
CA GLU A 33 18.69 16.70 -10.60
C GLU A 33 19.68 15.93 -9.72
N LEU A 34 19.25 14.82 -9.12
CA LEU A 34 20.13 13.95 -8.35
C LEU A 34 21.31 13.44 -9.19
N TYR A 35 21.06 13.03 -10.44
CA TYR A 35 22.08 12.56 -11.37
C TYR A 35 23.11 13.64 -11.72
N LYS A 36 22.72 14.91 -11.83
CA LYS A 36 23.67 16.03 -12.00
C LYS A 36 24.64 16.11 -10.83
N HIS A 37 24.15 16.00 -9.61
CA HIS A 37 24.99 15.99 -8.41
C HIS A 37 25.88 14.76 -8.32
N VAL A 38 25.37 13.57 -8.67
CA VAL A 38 26.16 12.34 -8.75
C VAL A 38 27.31 12.49 -9.75
N ASN A 39 27.06 13.04 -10.94
CA ASN A 39 28.10 13.28 -11.95
C ASN A 39 29.09 14.35 -11.51
N PHE A 40 28.62 15.44 -10.88
CA PHE A 40 29.51 16.47 -10.35
C PHE A 40 30.50 15.88 -9.34
N ILE A 41 30.01 15.10 -8.38
CA ILE A 41 30.85 14.45 -7.36
C ILE A 41 31.81 13.43 -8.00
N ALA A 42 31.32 12.60 -8.93
CA ALA A 42 32.15 11.61 -9.61
C ALA A 42 33.32 12.23 -10.39
N ASN A 43 33.10 13.40 -11.00
CA ASN A 43 34.14 14.12 -11.76
C ASN A 43 35.13 14.89 -10.88
N ALA A 44 34.81 15.11 -9.60
CA ALA A 44 35.68 15.79 -8.66
C ALA A 44 36.78 14.89 -8.08
N TYR A 45 36.67 13.56 -8.23
CA TYR A 45 37.75 12.63 -7.91
C TYR A 45 38.95 12.82 -8.84
N THR A 46 40.16 12.66 -8.31
CA THR A 46 41.39 12.59 -9.11
C THR A 46 41.67 11.17 -9.60
N GLU A 47 42.61 11.01 -10.53
CA GLU A 47 42.96 9.67 -11.07
C GLU A 47 43.49 8.72 -9.99
N ASP A 48 44.27 9.23 -9.02
CA ASP A 48 44.73 8.45 -7.86
C ASP A 48 43.58 8.06 -6.90
N GLU A 49 42.43 8.73 -6.99
CA GLU A 49 41.21 8.42 -6.25
C GLU A 49 40.23 7.53 -7.04
N ARG A 50 40.68 6.89 -8.12
CA ARG A 50 39.85 6.02 -8.98
C ARG A 50 38.71 6.77 -9.69
N LYS A 51 38.96 7.99 -10.15
CA LYS A 51 37.98 8.80 -10.92
C LYS A 51 37.23 7.99 -11.98
N ALA A 52 37.96 7.20 -12.78
CA ALA A 52 37.37 6.38 -13.84
C ALA A 52 36.25 5.44 -13.34
N ASP A 53 36.43 4.85 -12.15
CA ASP A 53 35.43 3.95 -11.56
C ASP A 53 34.18 4.72 -11.09
N TYR A 54 34.37 5.87 -10.44
CA TYR A 54 33.26 6.72 -10.01
C TYR A 54 32.47 7.29 -11.18
N VAL A 55 33.15 7.76 -12.23
CA VAL A 55 32.51 8.24 -13.46
C VAL A 55 31.76 7.11 -14.16
N LYS A 56 32.31 5.89 -14.19
CA LYS A 56 31.62 4.71 -14.73
C LYS A 56 30.36 4.38 -13.93
N ALA A 57 30.43 4.39 -12.59
CA ALA A 57 29.28 4.15 -11.73
C ALA A 57 28.21 5.24 -11.87
N ALA A 58 28.63 6.51 -11.94
CA ALA A 58 27.73 7.65 -12.14
C ALA A 58 26.93 7.52 -13.44
N LYS A 59 27.56 7.11 -14.55
CA LYS A 59 26.88 6.90 -15.85
C LYS A 59 25.74 5.89 -15.79
N THR A 60 25.86 4.88 -14.94
CA THR A 60 24.84 3.82 -14.77
C THR A 60 23.90 4.06 -13.60
N PHE A 61 24.03 5.19 -12.90
CA PHE A 61 23.22 5.48 -11.73
C PHE A 61 21.74 5.63 -12.09
N ARG A 62 20.89 4.97 -11.33
CA ARG A 62 19.45 5.23 -11.23
C ARG A 62 19.03 5.24 -9.76
N MET A 63 18.02 6.02 -9.42
CA MET A 63 17.45 6.07 -8.09
C MET A 63 16.89 4.68 -7.70
N PRO A 64 17.24 4.13 -6.53
CA PRO A 64 16.69 2.85 -6.10
C PRO A 64 15.21 2.96 -5.76
N TYR A 65 14.50 1.83 -5.80
CA TYR A 65 13.13 1.69 -5.31
C TYR A 65 13.10 0.95 -3.97
N TRP A 66 12.04 1.18 -3.20
CA TRP A 66 11.79 0.51 -1.93
C TRP A 66 10.66 -0.52 -2.07
N ASP A 67 11.02 -1.80 -2.18
CA ASP A 67 10.07 -2.91 -2.37
C ASP A 67 9.46 -3.41 -1.05
N TRP A 68 8.59 -2.60 -0.45
CA TRP A 68 7.88 -2.89 0.81
C TRP A 68 6.94 -4.10 0.76
N ALA A 69 6.66 -4.64 -0.43
CA ALA A 69 5.79 -5.79 -0.62
C ALA A 69 6.55 -7.12 -0.72
N ARG A 70 7.89 -7.12 -0.66
CA ARG A 70 8.69 -8.34 -0.74
C ARG A 70 8.54 -9.19 0.53
N PRO A 71 8.05 -10.44 0.43
CA PRO A 71 7.76 -11.26 1.61
C PRO A 71 9.02 -11.76 2.33
N ASP A 72 10.18 -11.72 1.69
CA ASP A 72 11.46 -12.10 2.27
C ASP A 72 12.17 -10.93 2.98
N LEU A 73 11.69 -9.70 2.80
CA LEU A 73 12.24 -8.48 3.39
C LEU A 73 11.29 -7.86 4.43
N GLY A 74 11.85 -7.11 5.37
CA GLY A 74 11.03 -6.21 6.18
C GLY A 74 10.37 -5.15 5.29
N VAL A 75 9.20 -4.68 5.71
CA VAL A 75 8.54 -3.50 5.14
C VAL A 75 9.51 -2.32 5.15
N PHE A 76 10.16 -1.97 6.27
CA PHE A 76 11.10 -0.84 6.26
C PHE A 76 12.55 -1.25 5.95
N PRO A 77 13.24 -0.53 5.05
CA PRO A 77 14.64 -0.76 4.82
C PRO A 77 15.44 -0.27 6.05
N PRO A 78 16.36 -1.08 6.60
CA PRO A 78 17.14 -0.70 7.78
C PRO A 78 17.86 0.65 7.63
N GLN A 79 18.32 0.97 6.41
CA GLN A 79 19.04 2.21 6.09
C GLN A 79 18.17 3.45 6.31
N ALA A 80 16.87 3.37 6.03
CA ALA A 80 15.98 4.50 6.21
C ALA A 80 15.45 4.59 7.64
N ALA A 81 15.31 3.46 8.33
CA ALA A 81 14.85 3.40 9.72
C ALA A 81 15.95 3.64 10.77
N SER A 82 17.21 3.65 10.36
CA SER A 82 18.37 3.82 11.26
C SER A 82 18.88 5.27 11.31
N ALA A 83 19.20 5.75 12.52
CA ALA A 83 19.95 6.97 12.72
C ALA A 83 21.47 6.79 12.51
N ALA A 84 21.93 5.56 12.24
CA ALA A 84 23.34 5.28 12.01
C ALA A 84 23.83 6.01 10.74
N LEU A 85 24.99 6.65 10.85
CA LEU A 85 25.66 7.31 9.74
C LEU A 85 26.48 6.28 8.95
N ASN A 86 26.43 6.37 7.62
CA ASN A 86 27.22 5.53 6.75
C ASN A 86 28.53 6.24 6.41
N LYS A 87 29.64 5.51 6.49
CA LYS A 87 30.94 6.01 6.05
C LYS A 87 30.98 6.03 4.52
N VAL A 88 31.20 7.21 3.94
CA VAL A 88 31.33 7.42 2.50
C VAL A 88 32.73 7.91 2.15
N VAL A 89 33.24 7.45 1.02
CA VAL A 89 34.44 8.03 0.41
C VAL A 89 34.00 9.30 -0.31
N ARG A 90 34.77 10.39 -0.15
CA ARG A 90 34.55 11.67 -0.82
C ARG A 90 35.79 12.05 -1.61
N PRO A 91 35.66 12.81 -2.72
CA PRO A 91 36.82 13.39 -3.39
C PRO A 91 37.58 14.32 -2.45
N LYS A 92 38.91 14.21 -2.39
CA LYS A 92 39.80 15.11 -1.61
C LYS A 92 39.57 16.58 -1.94
N ALA A 93 39.18 16.88 -3.18
CA ALA A 93 38.90 18.23 -3.66
C ALA A 93 37.63 18.86 -3.04
N LEU A 94 36.73 18.07 -2.44
CA LEU A 94 35.47 18.54 -1.88
C LEU A 94 35.48 18.39 -0.35
N SER A 95 35.13 19.47 0.36
CA SER A 95 34.88 19.43 1.80
C SER A 95 33.51 18.78 2.12
N GLY A 96 33.33 18.36 3.37
CA GLY A 96 32.06 17.84 3.88
C GLY A 96 32.20 16.69 4.86
N LYS A 97 31.08 16.24 5.44
CA LYS A 97 31.03 15.08 6.35
C LYS A 97 31.18 13.78 5.57
N SER A 98 32.03 12.90 6.07
CA SER A 98 32.28 11.56 5.52
C SER A 98 31.45 10.46 6.19
N GLU A 99 30.65 10.83 7.19
CA GLU A 99 29.66 9.98 7.84
C GLU A 99 28.29 10.65 7.65
N ILE A 100 27.43 10.06 6.83
CA ILE A 100 26.13 10.62 6.46
C ILE A 100 25.07 9.52 6.30
N ASN A 101 23.82 9.85 6.57
CA ASN A 101 22.67 9.05 6.14
C ASN A 101 21.61 9.98 5.54
N PRO A 102 21.64 10.25 4.22
CA PRO A 102 20.65 11.12 3.61
C PRO A 102 19.26 10.48 3.51
N LEU A 103 19.11 9.18 3.83
CA LEU A 103 17.82 8.48 3.84
C LEU A 103 17.10 8.56 5.19
N SER A 104 17.77 8.98 6.27
CA SER A 104 17.16 9.03 7.60
C SER A 104 16.20 10.21 7.74
N ASN A 105 16.59 11.39 7.27
CA ASN A 105 15.77 12.61 7.30
C ASN A 105 16.33 13.68 6.35
N TYR A 106 15.50 14.67 6.06
CA TYR A 106 15.91 15.93 5.44
C TYR A 106 15.92 17.04 6.49
N THR A 107 17.02 17.76 6.64
CA THR A 107 17.14 18.91 7.56
C THR A 107 16.85 20.22 6.82
N PHE A 108 15.86 20.98 7.31
CA PHE A 108 15.47 22.26 6.74
C PHE A 108 16.45 23.36 7.17
N ARG A 109 16.91 24.19 6.22
CA ARG A 109 17.93 25.24 6.49
C ARG A 109 17.39 26.49 7.21
N GLU A 110 16.12 26.84 7.02
CA GLU A 110 15.51 28.12 7.49
C GLU A 110 14.39 27.91 8.53
N SER A 111 14.23 26.69 9.05
CA SER A 111 13.02 26.26 9.75
C SER A 111 12.91 26.66 11.22
N ALA A 112 13.71 27.57 11.77
CA ALA A 112 13.41 28.05 13.12
C ALA A 112 12.22 29.04 13.12
N SER A 113 12.01 29.76 12.02
CA SER A 113 11.07 30.91 11.94
C SER A 113 9.80 30.67 11.11
N LEU A 114 9.79 29.70 10.19
CA LEU A 114 8.64 29.42 9.31
C LEU A 114 7.58 28.58 10.02
N ARG A 115 6.55 29.23 10.57
CA ARG A 115 5.52 28.59 11.41
C ARG A 115 4.68 27.54 10.68
N ASP A 116 4.50 27.68 9.37
CA ASP A 116 3.55 26.87 8.58
C ASP A 116 4.11 25.51 8.12
N ILE A 117 5.43 25.36 8.02
CA ILE A 117 6.10 24.08 7.69
C ILE A 117 6.45 23.28 8.97
N ASN A 118 6.35 23.94 10.13
CA ASN A 118 6.82 23.44 11.42
C ASN A 118 5.70 22.94 12.35
N THR A 119 4.50 22.78 11.84
CA THR A 119 3.40 22.17 12.59
C THR A 119 3.53 20.64 12.50
N VAL A 120 4.18 20.10 13.55
CA VAL A 120 4.14 18.72 14.05
C VAL A 120 5.26 17.78 13.54
N PRO A 121 6.30 17.51 14.39
CA PRO A 121 6.86 18.33 15.47
C PRO A 121 7.93 19.32 14.93
N ARG A 122 8.24 20.37 15.70
CA ARG A 122 9.29 21.36 15.38
C ARG A 122 10.69 20.76 15.48
N VAL A 123 11.09 19.93 14.51
CA VAL A 123 12.35 19.17 14.61
C VAL A 123 13.48 19.76 13.76
N GLY A 124 13.18 20.77 12.93
CA GLY A 124 14.15 21.29 11.95
C GLY A 124 14.56 20.27 10.89
N ALA A 125 13.95 19.08 10.91
CA ALA A 125 14.14 18.01 9.98
C ALA A 125 12.86 17.17 9.88
N THR A 126 12.75 16.38 8.81
CA THR A 126 11.67 15.41 8.66
C THR A 126 11.78 14.31 9.71
N VAL A 127 10.64 13.80 10.16
CA VAL A 127 10.56 12.73 11.17
C VAL A 127 9.56 11.66 10.79
N ARG A 128 9.87 10.45 11.21
CA ARG A 128 9.01 9.26 11.19
C ARG A 128 8.87 8.80 12.63
N TYR A 129 7.67 8.43 13.05
CA TYR A 129 7.42 8.00 14.43
C TYR A 129 7.97 8.96 15.50
N PRO A 130 7.61 10.26 15.47
CA PRO A 130 8.05 11.18 16.52
C PRO A 130 7.50 10.78 17.90
N ASN A 131 8.32 10.96 18.94
CA ASN A 131 7.90 10.76 20.33
C ASN A 131 7.17 12.02 20.82
N ILE A 132 5.90 12.17 20.45
CA ILE A 132 5.08 13.36 20.76
C ILE A 132 4.43 13.21 22.15
N ARG A 133 4.19 11.98 22.60
CA ARG A 133 3.56 11.66 23.89
C ARG A 133 4.41 10.67 24.70
N ASP A 134 4.14 10.62 26.01
CA ASP A 134 4.75 9.63 26.90
C ASP A 134 4.38 8.21 26.44
N GLY A 135 5.38 7.32 26.42
CA GLY A 135 5.24 5.93 25.96
C GLY A 135 5.43 5.71 24.45
N ASP A 136 5.45 6.78 23.63
CA ASP A 136 5.63 6.65 22.17
C ASP A 136 6.94 5.93 21.82
N ALA A 137 8.02 6.15 22.57
CA ALA A 137 9.32 5.53 22.29
C ALA A 137 9.25 3.99 22.30
N GLU A 138 8.47 3.42 23.21
CA GLU A 138 8.30 1.96 23.31
C GLU A 138 7.43 1.43 22.17
N ILE A 139 6.31 2.12 21.90
CA ILE A 139 5.40 1.76 20.80
C ILE A 139 6.12 1.83 19.45
N ASN A 140 6.85 2.91 19.22
CA ASN A 140 7.62 3.14 18.00
C ASN A 140 8.70 2.08 17.82
N ARG A 141 9.38 1.66 18.90
CA ARG A 141 10.33 0.54 18.88
C ARG A 141 9.67 -0.77 18.44
N GLN A 142 8.50 -1.10 19.00
CA GLN A 142 7.76 -2.32 18.63
C GLN A 142 7.28 -2.30 17.18
N LEU A 143 6.77 -1.15 16.70
CA LEU A 143 6.34 -0.99 15.30
C LEU A 143 7.52 -1.10 14.33
N LEU A 144 8.63 -0.44 14.62
CA LEU A 144 9.82 -0.52 13.78
C LEU A 144 10.38 -1.95 13.74
N ALA A 145 10.46 -2.65 14.88
CA ALA A 145 10.89 -4.05 14.93
C ALA A 145 9.96 -4.96 14.10
N PHE A 146 8.64 -4.76 14.21
CA PHE A 146 7.65 -5.49 13.43
C PHE A 146 7.82 -5.24 11.93
N PHE A 147 7.85 -3.98 11.50
CA PHE A 147 7.97 -3.61 10.10
C PHE A 147 9.36 -3.90 9.51
N GLN A 148 10.41 -4.02 10.31
CA GLN A 148 11.72 -4.51 9.86
C GLN A 148 11.77 -6.04 9.74
N GLY A 149 10.74 -6.74 10.21
CA GLY A 149 10.69 -8.20 10.19
C GLY A 149 11.58 -8.85 11.26
N GLU A 150 11.86 -8.14 12.35
CA GLU A 150 12.55 -8.71 13.51
C GLU A 150 11.66 -9.74 14.24
N GLN A 151 12.28 -10.64 15.01
CA GLN A 151 11.60 -11.61 15.89
C GLN A 151 10.62 -12.58 15.18
N GLY A 152 10.83 -12.87 13.89
CA GLY A 152 9.94 -13.77 13.13
C GLY A 152 8.58 -13.14 12.79
N SER A 153 8.47 -11.81 12.87
CA SER A 153 7.26 -11.06 12.48
C SER A 153 6.90 -11.27 11.01
N PRO A 154 5.60 -11.22 10.64
CA PRO A 154 5.18 -11.25 9.24
C PRO A 154 5.83 -10.13 8.43
N LYS A 155 6.71 -10.51 7.52
CA LYS A 155 7.39 -9.63 6.57
C LYS A 155 6.41 -9.15 5.48
N GLY A 156 5.74 -8.02 5.71
CA GLY A 156 4.93 -7.32 4.70
C GLY A 156 3.75 -8.09 4.09
N LYS A 157 3.32 -9.23 4.65
CA LYS A 157 2.51 -10.24 3.93
C LYS A 157 1.18 -9.74 3.38
N ASN A 158 0.42 -8.93 4.13
CA ASN A 158 -0.80 -8.32 3.59
C ASN A 158 -0.51 -7.38 2.41
N LEU A 159 0.61 -6.65 2.43
CA LEU A 159 1.04 -5.83 1.30
C LEU A 159 1.41 -6.69 0.09
N THR A 160 2.08 -7.83 0.31
CA THR A 160 2.39 -8.82 -0.74
C THR A 160 1.11 -9.37 -1.39
N GLU A 161 0.12 -9.77 -0.58
CA GLU A 161 -1.17 -10.29 -1.03
C GLU A 161 -1.92 -9.25 -1.87
N ARG A 162 -2.02 -8.01 -1.38
CA ARG A 162 -2.71 -6.91 -2.09
C ARG A 162 -2.03 -6.58 -3.41
N VAL A 163 -0.71 -6.42 -3.41
CA VAL A 163 0.06 -6.10 -4.63
C VAL A 163 -0.09 -7.22 -5.66
N ASN A 164 0.07 -8.49 -5.28
CA ASN A 164 -0.06 -9.58 -6.25
C ASN A 164 -1.48 -9.74 -6.75
N PHE A 165 -2.49 -9.58 -5.88
CA PHE A 165 -3.88 -9.58 -6.32
C PHE A 165 -4.10 -8.52 -7.39
N ILE A 166 -3.74 -7.25 -7.14
CA ILE A 166 -3.90 -6.15 -8.11
C ILE A 166 -3.16 -6.44 -9.42
N LEU A 167 -1.89 -6.85 -9.34
CA LEU A 167 -1.06 -7.09 -10.53
C LEU A 167 -1.55 -8.28 -11.37
N GLN A 168 -2.22 -9.27 -10.76
CA GLN A 168 -2.64 -10.50 -11.46
C GLN A 168 -4.13 -10.48 -11.86
N SER A 169 -5.00 -9.81 -11.10
CA SER A 169 -6.47 -9.86 -11.30
C SER A 169 -7.06 -8.65 -12.01
N TYR A 170 -6.45 -7.46 -11.91
CA TYR A 170 -6.98 -6.24 -12.51
C TYR A 170 -6.37 -5.97 -13.87
N THR A 171 -7.18 -6.12 -14.91
CA THR A 171 -6.78 -5.88 -16.31
C THR A 171 -7.10 -4.47 -16.81
N GLU A 172 -7.97 -3.74 -16.11
CA GLU A 172 -8.33 -2.35 -16.43
C GLU A 172 -7.47 -1.37 -15.64
N PHE A 173 -6.92 -0.38 -16.34
CA PHE A 173 -6.01 0.59 -15.74
C PHE A 173 -6.70 1.45 -14.67
N ALA A 174 -7.95 1.86 -14.91
CA ALA A 174 -8.68 2.71 -13.96
C ALA A 174 -8.79 2.05 -12.57
N THR A 175 -9.14 0.77 -12.54
CA THR A 175 -9.24 -0.04 -11.33
C THR A 175 -7.88 -0.28 -10.70
N ALA A 176 -6.86 -0.64 -11.47
CA ALA A 176 -5.52 -0.89 -10.93
C ALA A 176 -4.84 0.40 -10.40
N SER A 177 -5.15 1.55 -10.99
CA SER A 177 -4.46 2.82 -10.74
C SER A 177 -4.97 3.54 -9.48
N SER A 178 -6.26 3.83 -9.41
CA SER A 178 -6.80 4.82 -8.47
C SER A 178 -7.83 4.26 -7.51
N ASN A 179 -7.88 4.84 -6.30
CA ASN A 179 -8.82 4.45 -5.26
C ASN A 179 -10.16 5.21 -5.30
N ARG A 180 -10.38 6.08 -6.29
CA ARG A 180 -11.60 6.87 -6.41
C ARG A 180 -12.83 5.98 -6.58
N PHE A 181 -13.86 6.23 -5.78
CA PHE A 181 -15.15 5.57 -5.94
C PHE A 181 -16.05 6.36 -6.89
N GLU A 182 -16.43 5.77 -8.02
CA GLU A 182 -17.38 6.34 -8.97
C GLU A 182 -18.69 5.53 -8.94
N ALA A 183 -19.69 6.03 -8.19
CA ALA A 183 -21.02 5.42 -8.23
C ALA A 183 -21.69 5.70 -9.58
N GLN A 184 -21.91 4.68 -10.41
CA GLN A 184 -22.63 4.85 -11.68
C GLN A 184 -24.10 5.24 -11.42
N LYS A 185 -24.73 4.67 -10.38
CA LYS A 185 -26.03 5.05 -9.79
C LYS A 185 -26.08 4.61 -8.31
N PRO A 186 -26.85 5.27 -7.42
CA PRO A 186 -26.95 4.89 -6.00
C PRO A 186 -27.41 3.43 -5.75
N SER A 187 -28.15 2.84 -6.69
CA SER A 187 -28.78 1.52 -6.55
C SER A 187 -28.03 0.37 -7.23
N ASN A 188 -26.85 0.62 -7.83
CA ASN A 188 -26.06 -0.42 -8.49
C ASN A 188 -24.57 -0.22 -8.18
N ILE A 189 -24.19 -0.62 -6.96
CA ILE A 189 -22.79 -0.60 -6.52
C ILE A 189 -22.10 -1.79 -7.18
N ASP A 190 -21.10 -1.51 -8.01
CA ASP A 190 -20.16 -2.54 -8.45
C ASP A 190 -19.21 -2.83 -7.29
N PHE A 191 -19.16 -4.09 -6.84
CA PHE A 191 -18.28 -4.55 -5.77
C PHE A 191 -16.96 -5.13 -6.28
N ARG A 192 -16.76 -5.20 -7.60
CA ARG A 192 -15.47 -5.53 -8.20
C ARG A 192 -14.53 -4.32 -8.10
N GLY A 193 -13.22 -4.59 -7.98
CA GLY A 193 -12.23 -3.55 -8.24
C GLY A 193 -12.07 -2.48 -7.15
N TRP A 194 -12.37 -2.78 -5.89
CA TRP A 194 -12.24 -1.80 -4.80
C TRP A 194 -10.80 -1.62 -4.28
N GLY A 195 -9.87 -2.46 -4.72
CA GLY A 195 -8.44 -2.27 -4.46
C GLY A 195 -7.78 -1.47 -5.57
N SER A 196 -6.64 -0.85 -5.30
CA SER A 196 -5.80 -0.20 -6.31
C SER A 196 -4.37 -0.02 -5.80
N ILE A 197 -3.43 0.28 -6.70
CA ILE A 197 -2.05 0.64 -6.32
C ILE A 197 -2.07 1.87 -5.40
N GLU A 198 -2.97 2.84 -5.65
CA GLU A 198 -3.15 4.02 -4.79
C GLU A 198 -3.64 3.68 -3.38
N ASP A 199 -4.54 2.70 -3.23
CA ASP A 199 -5.00 2.21 -1.92
C ASP A 199 -3.84 1.61 -1.09
N VAL A 200 -2.98 0.80 -1.72
CA VAL A 200 -1.81 0.24 -1.03
C VAL A 200 -0.76 1.31 -0.73
N HIS A 201 -0.54 2.25 -1.66
CA HIS A 201 0.30 3.44 -1.47
C HIS A 201 -0.08 4.22 -0.20
N ASN A 202 -1.38 4.49 -0.01
CA ASN A 202 -1.86 5.24 1.16
C ASN A 202 -1.56 4.54 2.48
N ALA A 203 -1.67 3.20 2.51
CA ALA A 203 -1.33 2.41 3.68
C ALA A 203 0.17 2.52 4.02
N VAL A 204 1.04 2.48 3.02
CA VAL A 204 2.50 2.57 3.22
C VAL A 204 2.92 3.96 3.70
N HIS A 205 2.30 5.03 3.18
CA HIS A 205 2.47 6.39 3.72
C HIS A 205 2.16 6.45 5.22
N ASN A 206 1.00 5.91 5.61
CA ASN A 206 0.56 5.88 7.01
C ASN A 206 1.47 5.05 7.91
N TYR A 207 1.84 3.84 7.48
CA TYR A 207 2.81 3.03 8.20
C TYR A 207 4.12 3.79 8.37
N THR A 208 4.66 4.41 7.32
CA THR A 208 5.97 5.07 7.37
C THR A 208 5.99 6.31 8.25
N GLY A 209 4.95 7.14 8.21
CA GLY A 209 4.88 8.35 9.03
C GLY A 209 4.64 8.04 10.50
N GLY A 210 3.83 7.01 10.80
CA GLY A 210 3.34 6.76 12.14
C GLY A 210 2.56 7.95 12.69
N ARG A 211 2.46 8.03 14.02
CA ARG A 211 1.78 9.13 14.70
C ARG A 211 2.51 10.46 14.47
N GLY A 212 1.99 11.30 13.58
CA GLY A 212 2.45 12.67 13.38
C GLY A 212 3.78 12.82 12.63
N GLY A 213 4.24 11.79 11.92
CA GLY A 213 5.39 11.91 11.03
C GLY A 213 5.04 12.44 9.63
N HIS A 214 6.07 12.90 8.90
CA HIS A 214 5.89 13.61 7.64
C HIS A 214 5.30 12.72 6.55
N MET A 215 5.73 11.45 6.46
CA MET A 215 5.26 10.50 5.46
C MET A 215 3.75 10.20 5.56
N ALA A 216 3.11 10.44 6.70
CA ALA A 216 1.66 10.26 6.85
C ALA A 216 0.86 11.50 6.42
N ASN A 217 1.49 12.64 6.11
CA ASN A 217 0.81 13.86 5.70
C ASN A 217 1.11 14.20 4.22
N PRO A 218 0.12 14.17 3.32
CA PRO A 218 0.34 14.43 1.89
C PRO A 218 0.93 15.82 1.59
N GLU A 219 0.71 16.84 2.43
CA GLU A 219 1.24 18.20 2.22
C GLU A 219 2.77 18.28 2.33
N ILE A 220 3.36 17.40 3.14
CA ILE A 220 4.78 17.49 3.55
C ILE A 220 5.54 16.16 3.39
N SER A 221 4.87 15.11 2.92
CA SER A 221 5.47 13.78 2.77
C SER A 221 6.69 13.77 1.83
N SER A 222 6.66 14.57 0.75
CA SER A 222 7.73 14.63 -0.24
C SER A 222 9.05 15.24 0.25
N PHE A 223 9.04 15.90 1.41
CA PHE A 223 10.27 16.35 2.07
C PHE A 223 11.05 15.18 2.68
N ASP A 224 10.38 14.09 3.07
CA ASP A 224 11.05 12.93 3.63
C ASP A 224 11.78 12.15 2.52
N PRO A 225 13.11 11.92 2.62
CA PRO A 225 13.87 11.23 1.56
C PRO A 225 13.33 9.85 1.15
N ILE A 226 12.65 9.11 2.04
CA ILE A 226 12.10 7.80 1.68
C ILE A 226 10.88 7.89 0.75
N PHE A 227 10.23 9.05 0.66
CA PHE A 227 9.14 9.33 -0.28
C PHE A 227 9.52 8.93 -1.71
N TRP A 228 10.72 9.34 -2.15
CA TRP A 228 11.19 9.11 -3.51
C TRP A 228 11.39 7.63 -3.82
N LEU A 229 11.88 6.86 -2.83
CA LEU A 229 12.05 5.41 -2.96
C LEU A 229 10.69 4.68 -2.90
N HIS A 230 9.74 5.19 -2.11
CA HIS A 230 8.36 4.70 -2.08
C HIS A 230 7.70 4.86 -3.45
N HIS A 231 7.70 6.08 -4.00
CA HIS A 231 7.11 6.38 -5.30
C HIS A 231 7.85 5.70 -6.46
N ALA A 232 9.17 5.49 -6.37
CA ALA A 232 9.89 4.65 -7.33
C ALA A 232 9.37 3.21 -7.34
N ASN A 233 8.95 2.66 -6.19
CA ASN A 233 8.28 1.36 -6.20
C ASN A 233 6.85 1.44 -6.75
N ILE A 234 6.11 2.53 -6.51
CA ILE A 234 4.79 2.73 -7.15
C ILE A 234 4.90 2.75 -8.67
N ASP A 235 5.86 3.48 -9.22
CA ASP A 235 6.13 3.50 -10.66
C ASP A 235 6.64 2.16 -11.18
N ARG A 236 7.42 1.42 -10.38
CA ARG A 236 7.79 0.02 -10.67
C ARG A 236 6.57 -0.89 -10.78
N LEU A 237 5.66 -0.84 -9.81
CA LEU A 237 4.42 -1.63 -9.84
C LEU A 237 3.57 -1.27 -11.06
N PHE A 238 3.51 0.01 -11.42
CA PHE A 238 2.86 0.45 -12.65
C PHE A 238 3.54 -0.13 -13.90
N ALA A 239 4.87 -0.05 -14.00
CA ALA A 239 5.60 -0.61 -15.13
C ALA A 239 5.42 -2.14 -15.25
N ILE A 240 5.40 -2.87 -14.12
CA ILE A 240 5.11 -4.31 -14.08
C ILE A 240 3.69 -4.58 -14.56
N TRP A 241 2.70 -3.83 -14.05
CA TRP A 241 1.31 -3.94 -14.50
C TRP A 241 1.18 -3.71 -16.00
N GLN A 242 1.85 -2.68 -16.54
CA GLN A 242 1.85 -2.40 -17.98
C GLN A 242 2.46 -3.55 -18.78
N ALA A 243 3.56 -4.13 -18.31
CA ALA A 243 4.22 -5.23 -19.01
C ALA A 243 3.37 -6.51 -19.04
N ILE A 244 2.40 -6.66 -18.12
CA ILE A 244 1.46 -7.78 -18.07
C ILE A 244 0.19 -7.49 -18.87
N HIS A 245 -0.39 -6.30 -18.74
CA HIS A 245 -1.77 -5.99 -19.16
C HIS A 245 -1.90 -4.93 -20.24
N ASP A 246 -0.94 -4.01 -20.39
CA ASP A 246 -1.09 -2.87 -21.29
C ASP A 246 -1.04 -3.31 -22.76
N LYS A 247 -2.17 -3.12 -23.47
CA LYS A 247 -2.33 -3.36 -24.89
C LYS A 247 -2.67 -2.03 -25.55
N PRO A 248 -1.74 -1.39 -26.28
CA PRO A 248 -2.00 -0.10 -26.93
C PRO A 248 -3.25 0.00 -27.83
N SER A 249 -3.74 -1.13 -28.34
CA SER A 249 -4.98 -1.22 -29.12
C SER A 249 -6.25 -1.20 -28.28
N ASP A 250 -6.17 -1.43 -26.97
CA ASP A 250 -7.28 -1.46 -26.02
C ASP A 250 -7.19 -0.24 -25.06
N PRO A 251 -8.09 0.74 -25.16
CA PRO A 251 -8.04 1.93 -24.32
C PRO A 251 -8.27 1.62 -22.83
N LEU A 252 -8.94 0.52 -22.48
CA LEU A 252 -9.22 0.17 -21.07
C LEU A 252 -7.96 -0.25 -20.30
N THR A 253 -6.91 -0.68 -21.01
CA THR A 253 -5.64 -1.08 -20.40
C THR A 253 -4.70 0.11 -20.18
N TYR A 254 -5.18 1.35 -20.31
CA TYR A 254 -4.41 2.56 -20.01
C TYR A 254 -5.32 3.72 -19.57
N VAL A 255 -4.80 4.95 -19.50
CA VAL A 255 -5.55 6.14 -19.10
C VAL A 255 -6.71 6.39 -20.06
N THR A 256 -7.93 6.16 -19.57
CA THR A 256 -9.17 6.54 -20.24
C THR A 256 -9.58 7.94 -19.83
N THR A 257 -10.28 8.66 -20.71
CA THR A 257 -10.88 9.93 -20.34
C THR A 257 -12.06 9.68 -19.41
N LYS A 258 -11.95 10.19 -18.19
CA LYS A 258 -13.01 10.22 -17.20
C LYS A 258 -13.26 11.68 -16.83
N PRO A 259 -14.48 12.06 -16.41
CA PRO A 259 -14.58 13.32 -15.69
C PRO A 259 -13.63 13.23 -14.50
N SER A 260 -12.87 14.31 -14.26
CA SER A 260 -12.29 14.52 -12.94
C SER A 260 -13.45 14.47 -11.95
N ASP A 261 -13.14 14.36 -10.66
CA ASP A 261 -14.20 14.32 -9.67
C ASP A 261 -15.17 15.47 -9.96
N ALA A 262 -16.46 15.14 -10.13
CA ALA A 262 -17.50 16.10 -10.55
C ALA A 262 -17.51 17.35 -9.66
N ASN A 263 -16.86 17.24 -8.50
CA ASN A 263 -16.77 18.19 -7.44
C ASN A 263 -15.33 18.48 -6.97
N TRP A 264 -14.29 17.90 -7.57
CA TRP A 264 -12.89 18.10 -7.17
C TRP A 264 -11.87 18.11 -8.34
N GLY A 265 -10.87 19.00 -8.25
CA GLY A 265 -9.73 19.12 -9.18
C GLY A 265 -8.38 19.34 -8.48
N ASN A 266 -7.30 19.61 -9.22
CA ASN A 266 -5.98 19.96 -8.66
C ASN A 266 -5.59 21.40 -9.07
N PHE A 267 -4.30 21.75 -9.01
CA PHE A 267 -3.84 23.09 -9.43
C PHE A 267 -4.11 23.40 -10.92
N ILE A 268 -4.35 22.37 -11.74
CA ILE A 268 -4.39 22.44 -13.21
C ILE A 268 -5.73 22.01 -13.78
N VAL A 269 -6.34 20.95 -13.24
CA VAL A 269 -7.62 20.37 -13.67
C VAL A 269 -8.71 20.89 -12.74
N LYS A 270 -9.80 21.45 -13.27
CA LYS A 270 -10.95 21.85 -12.44
C LYS A 270 -11.82 20.64 -12.09
N ALA A 271 -12.63 20.80 -11.06
CA ALA A 271 -13.70 19.86 -10.73
C ALA A 271 -14.64 19.63 -11.92
N GLY A 272 -14.92 18.36 -12.23
CA GLY A 272 -15.79 17.91 -13.31
C GLY A 272 -15.23 18.05 -14.72
N ASP A 273 -14.08 18.70 -14.90
CA ASP A 273 -13.41 18.76 -16.20
C ASP A 273 -12.89 17.36 -16.60
N PRO A 274 -12.89 17.01 -17.89
CA PRO A 274 -12.33 15.74 -18.33
C PRO A 274 -10.84 15.64 -17.99
N GLU A 275 -10.46 14.59 -17.27
CA GLU A 275 -9.08 14.13 -17.11
C GLU A 275 -8.87 12.83 -17.92
N GLY A 276 -7.77 12.75 -18.66
CA GLY A 276 -7.55 11.65 -19.57
C GLY A 276 -6.15 11.64 -20.16
N ILE A 277 -6.00 10.91 -21.26
CA ILE A 277 -4.69 10.57 -21.81
C ILE A 277 -3.86 11.80 -22.24
N ASP A 278 -4.54 12.85 -22.69
CA ASP A 278 -3.95 14.11 -23.17
C ASP A 278 -3.94 15.23 -22.11
N THR A 279 -4.42 14.95 -20.89
CA THR A 279 -4.41 15.95 -19.83
C THR A 279 -2.98 16.35 -19.47
N PRO A 280 -2.66 17.66 -19.46
CA PRO A 280 -1.33 18.14 -19.09
C PRO A 280 -0.94 17.73 -17.66
N LEU A 281 0.17 17.01 -17.55
CA LEU A 281 0.81 16.62 -16.30
C LEU A 281 1.72 17.75 -15.81
N ALA A 282 1.12 18.89 -15.47
CA ALA A 282 1.87 20.01 -14.92
C ALA A 282 2.38 19.69 -13.49
N PRO A 283 3.52 20.26 -13.08
CA PRO A 283 4.28 21.31 -13.77
C PRO A 283 5.38 20.79 -14.72
N PHE A 284 5.31 19.53 -15.15
CA PHE A 284 6.41 18.87 -15.86
C PHE A 284 6.44 19.26 -17.34
N ALA A 285 7.23 20.28 -17.69
CA ALA A 285 7.41 20.71 -19.07
C ALA A 285 8.22 19.68 -19.88
N GLN A 286 7.65 19.20 -20.99
CA GLN A 286 8.35 18.41 -22.01
C GLN A 286 9.27 19.32 -22.85
N SER A 287 8.81 20.52 -23.18
CA SER A 287 9.57 21.50 -23.94
C SER A 287 9.10 22.92 -23.64
N SER A 288 9.98 23.90 -23.84
CA SER A 288 9.67 25.33 -23.73
C SER A 288 10.32 26.10 -24.87
N ASN A 289 9.63 27.11 -25.39
CA ASN A 289 10.18 28.08 -26.35
C ASN A 289 10.45 29.45 -25.71
N GLY A 290 10.38 29.56 -24.38
CA GLY A 290 10.57 30.80 -23.62
C GLY A 290 9.28 31.57 -23.33
N THR A 291 8.23 31.42 -24.15
CA THR A 291 6.91 32.05 -23.92
C THR A 291 5.81 31.04 -23.62
N GLU A 292 5.95 29.80 -24.10
CA GLU A 292 5.00 28.72 -23.92
C GLU A 292 5.71 27.45 -23.44
N GLN A 293 5.05 26.75 -22.51
CA GLN A 293 5.47 25.44 -22.02
C GLN A 293 4.50 24.39 -22.54
N LYS A 294 5.05 23.37 -23.21
CA LYS A 294 4.32 22.13 -23.50
C LYS A 294 4.60 21.16 -22.36
N PHE A 295 3.58 20.78 -21.62
CA PHE A 295 3.69 19.80 -20.54
C PHE A 295 3.65 18.37 -21.06
N TRP A 296 4.21 17.45 -20.29
CA TRP A 296 4.00 16.02 -20.49
C TRP A 296 2.50 15.68 -20.37
N THR A 297 2.08 14.60 -21.03
CA THR A 297 0.74 14.00 -20.91
C THR A 297 0.89 12.53 -20.55
N SER A 298 -0.21 11.87 -20.16
CA SER A 298 -0.20 10.43 -19.90
C SER A 298 0.25 9.63 -21.11
N GLU A 299 -0.09 10.04 -22.33
CA GLU A 299 0.43 9.42 -23.56
C GLU A 299 1.96 9.59 -23.65
N GLY A 300 2.45 10.82 -23.43
CA GLY A 300 3.89 11.13 -23.51
C GLY A 300 4.74 10.39 -22.49
N VAL A 301 4.17 9.93 -21.38
CA VAL A 301 4.88 9.21 -20.30
C VAL A 301 4.46 7.73 -20.19
N ARG A 302 3.80 7.18 -21.21
CA ARG A 302 3.33 5.79 -21.20
C ARG A 302 4.42 4.77 -20.96
N THR A 303 5.62 5.02 -21.42
CA THR A 303 6.74 4.07 -21.31
C THR A 303 7.87 4.68 -20.48
N THR A 304 8.58 3.86 -19.70
CA THR A 304 9.69 4.35 -18.86
C THR A 304 10.91 4.76 -19.68
N GLU A 305 11.04 4.19 -20.89
CA GLU A 305 12.14 4.46 -21.82
C GLU A 305 12.18 5.92 -22.29
N VAL A 306 11.07 6.66 -22.25
CA VAL A 306 11.05 8.10 -22.55
C VAL A 306 11.96 8.89 -21.61
N PHE A 307 12.15 8.40 -20.39
CA PHE A 307 13.06 8.96 -19.38
C PHE A 307 14.35 8.13 -19.23
N GLY A 308 14.57 7.16 -20.12
CA GLY A 308 15.81 6.39 -20.19
C GLY A 308 16.03 5.43 -19.03
N TYR A 309 14.98 4.92 -18.39
CA TYR A 309 15.10 3.88 -17.37
C TYR A 309 14.14 2.70 -17.63
N ALA A 310 14.41 1.60 -16.94
CA ALA A 310 13.55 0.42 -16.83
C ALA A 310 13.82 -0.23 -15.48
N TYR A 311 12.85 -0.97 -14.95
CA TYR A 311 13.02 -1.74 -13.72
C TYR A 311 13.59 -3.13 -14.05
N PRO A 312 14.30 -3.78 -13.11
CA PRO A 312 14.86 -5.11 -13.34
C PRO A 312 13.88 -6.10 -13.95
N GLU A 313 12.62 -6.05 -13.53
CA GLU A 313 11.52 -6.95 -13.93
C GLU A 313 10.91 -6.64 -15.30
N THR A 314 11.15 -5.44 -15.83
CA THR A 314 10.52 -4.94 -17.07
C THR A 314 11.52 -4.63 -18.16
N GLN A 315 12.78 -5.05 -18.00
CA GLN A 315 13.80 -4.94 -19.04
C GLN A 315 13.41 -5.80 -20.24
N LYS A 316 12.95 -5.17 -21.34
CA LYS A 316 12.49 -5.85 -22.57
C LYS A 316 13.48 -6.89 -23.13
N ALA A 317 14.79 -6.67 -22.96
CA ALA A 317 15.81 -7.62 -23.40
C ALA A 317 15.84 -8.93 -22.58
N ARG A 318 15.35 -8.91 -21.34
CA ARG A 318 15.29 -10.07 -20.43
C ARG A 318 13.88 -10.64 -20.30
N PHE A 319 12.87 -9.77 -20.37
CA PHE A 319 11.46 -10.10 -20.20
C PHE A 319 10.64 -9.59 -21.40
N PRO A 320 10.79 -10.21 -22.59
CA PRO A 320 10.14 -9.74 -23.82
C PRO A 320 8.63 -10.02 -23.85
N THR A 321 8.11 -10.94 -23.03
CA THR A 321 6.69 -11.30 -23.02
C THR A 321 6.06 -11.10 -21.64
N PRO A 322 4.73 -10.89 -21.56
CA PRO A 322 4.00 -10.86 -20.28
C PRO A 322 4.29 -12.09 -19.40
N LYS A 323 4.43 -13.27 -20.01
CA LYS A 323 4.74 -14.52 -19.33
C LYS A 323 6.09 -14.49 -18.61
N ASP A 324 7.09 -13.85 -19.22
CA ASP A 324 8.42 -13.72 -18.59
C ASP A 324 8.35 -12.84 -17.34
N VAL A 325 7.57 -11.76 -17.39
CA VAL A 325 7.35 -10.84 -16.26
C VAL A 325 6.58 -11.55 -15.14
N ILE A 326 5.54 -12.32 -15.47
CA ILE A 326 4.76 -13.11 -14.50
C ILE A 326 5.67 -14.11 -13.76
N ASN A 327 6.54 -14.81 -14.50
CA ASN A 327 7.50 -15.75 -13.89
C ASN A 327 8.49 -15.05 -12.94
N GLU A 328 8.91 -13.83 -13.28
CA GLU A 328 9.78 -13.03 -12.40
C GLU A 328 9.02 -12.51 -11.18
N LEU A 329 7.75 -12.13 -11.33
CA LEU A 329 6.87 -11.76 -10.23
C LEU A 329 6.75 -12.91 -9.21
N ASP A 330 6.53 -14.13 -9.71
CA ASP A 330 6.45 -15.34 -8.88
C ASP A 330 7.77 -15.65 -8.16
N ARG A 331 8.90 -15.34 -8.78
CA ARG A 331 10.22 -15.48 -8.16
C ARG A 331 10.43 -14.46 -7.04
N LEU A 332 9.98 -13.21 -7.23
CA LEU A 332 10.23 -12.09 -6.32
C LEU A 332 9.29 -12.06 -5.13
N TYR A 333 7.98 -12.11 -5.38
CA TYR A 333 6.97 -12.09 -4.32
C TYR A 333 6.72 -13.46 -3.71
N GLY A 334 7.56 -14.44 -4.10
CA GLY A 334 7.41 -15.83 -3.77
C GLY A 334 6.13 -16.40 -4.35
N LYS A 335 6.13 -17.71 -4.57
CA LYS A 335 4.90 -18.45 -4.85
C LYS A 335 3.97 -18.53 -3.62
N MET A 336 4.16 -17.66 -2.62
CA MET A 336 3.38 -17.60 -1.37
C MET A 336 2.52 -16.34 -1.26
N ALA A 337 2.53 -15.49 -2.29
CA ALA A 337 1.82 -14.21 -2.28
C ALA A 337 0.29 -14.33 -2.26
N THR A 338 -0.26 -15.40 -2.84
CA THR A 338 -1.71 -15.66 -2.90
C THR A 338 -1.95 -17.16 -2.74
N PHE A 339 -3.18 -17.58 -2.44
CA PHE A 339 -3.49 -19.00 -2.34
C PHE A 339 -3.28 -19.72 -3.68
N ALA A 340 -3.69 -19.11 -4.80
CA ALA A 340 -3.44 -19.64 -6.14
C ALA A 340 -1.95 -19.85 -6.42
N ASN A 341 -1.10 -18.88 -6.04
CA ASN A 341 0.36 -18.98 -6.19
C ASN A 341 0.92 -20.16 -5.39
N ILE A 342 0.44 -20.38 -4.15
CA ILE A 342 0.88 -21.50 -3.30
C ILE A 342 0.53 -22.83 -3.98
N MET A 343 -0.70 -22.94 -4.49
CA MET A 343 -1.20 -24.20 -5.03
C MET A 343 -0.54 -24.60 -6.36
N ARG A 344 -0.09 -23.63 -7.18
CA ARG A 344 0.67 -23.90 -8.42
C ARG A 344 2.19 -23.99 -8.21
N SER A 345 2.67 -23.91 -6.98
CA SER A 345 4.08 -23.93 -6.66
C SER A 345 4.72 -25.32 -6.75
N SER A 346 6.05 -25.40 -6.67
CA SER A 346 6.72 -26.70 -6.61
C SER A 346 6.39 -27.40 -5.28
N SER A 347 6.55 -28.72 -5.19
CA SER A 347 6.28 -29.43 -3.93
C SER A 347 7.09 -28.88 -2.74
N ALA A 348 8.35 -28.51 -2.97
CA ALA A 348 9.20 -27.90 -1.95
C ALA A 348 8.69 -26.52 -1.50
N ASP A 349 8.24 -25.68 -2.46
CA ASP A 349 7.66 -24.37 -2.15
C ASP A 349 6.33 -24.50 -1.41
N LEU A 350 5.48 -25.46 -1.80
CA LEU A 350 4.21 -25.76 -1.14
C LEU A 350 4.43 -26.24 0.30
N ASP A 351 5.43 -27.09 0.53
CA ASP A 351 5.77 -27.57 1.87
C ASP A 351 6.27 -26.42 2.76
N ASN A 352 7.13 -25.56 2.23
CA ASN A 352 7.58 -24.35 2.93
C ASN A 352 6.40 -23.43 3.27
N ALA A 353 5.49 -23.22 2.32
CA ALA A 353 4.29 -22.41 2.51
C ALA A 353 3.36 -22.98 3.58
N THR A 354 3.19 -24.30 3.54
CA THR A 354 2.38 -25.04 4.52
C THR A 354 2.98 -24.90 5.92
N GLN A 355 4.29 -25.07 6.08
CA GLN A 355 4.97 -24.91 7.37
C GLN A 355 4.81 -23.50 7.94
N GLU A 356 4.94 -22.48 7.07
CA GLU A 356 4.75 -21.09 7.47
C GLU A 356 3.31 -20.80 7.94
N LEU A 357 2.31 -21.23 7.17
CA LEU A 357 0.90 -21.06 7.51
C LEU A 357 0.52 -21.85 8.77
N GLN A 358 1.11 -23.04 8.98
CA GLN A 358 0.98 -23.79 10.23
C GLN A 358 1.60 -23.03 11.41
N GLN A 359 2.75 -22.39 11.25
CA GLN A 359 3.34 -21.57 12.31
C GLN A 359 2.48 -20.36 12.65
N ARG A 360 1.91 -19.69 11.64
CA ARG A 360 0.94 -18.59 11.82
C ARG A 360 -0.31 -19.07 12.57
N ALA A 361 -0.87 -20.21 12.18
CA ALA A 361 -2.00 -20.84 12.86
C ALA A 361 -1.70 -21.14 14.34
N LYS A 362 -0.51 -21.69 14.65
CA LYS A 362 -0.09 -21.94 16.04
C LYS A 362 0.02 -20.64 16.85
N ASN A 363 0.62 -19.60 16.26
CA ASN A 363 0.78 -18.30 16.91
C ASN A 363 -0.59 -17.66 17.19
N HIS A 364 -1.52 -17.74 16.24
CA HIS A 364 -2.88 -17.24 16.40
C HIS A 364 -3.60 -17.96 17.55
N ILE A 365 -3.61 -19.30 17.58
CA ILE A 365 -4.23 -20.07 18.68
C ILE A 365 -3.61 -19.71 20.03
N LYS A 366 -2.27 -19.57 20.09
CA LYS A 366 -1.56 -19.23 21.33
C LYS A 366 -2.02 -17.87 21.87
N ALA A 367 -2.17 -16.88 21.00
CA ALA A 367 -2.56 -15.53 21.38
C ALA A 367 -4.04 -15.48 21.84
N GLU A 368 -4.94 -16.10 21.09
CA GLU A 368 -6.38 -16.23 21.46
C GLU A 368 -6.55 -16.90 22.84
N ARG A 369 -5.81 -17.99 23.11
CA ARG A 369 -5.83 -18.65 24.45
C ARG A 369 -5.28 -17.74 25.55
N GLY A 370 -4.23 -16.98 25.26
CA GLY A 370 -3.61 -16.06 26.22
C GLY A 370 -4.56 -14.92 26.61
N GLN A 371 -5.30 -14.37 25.64
CA GLN A 371 -6.31 -13.34 25.90
C GLN A 371 -7.49 -13.88 26.71
N LEU A 372 -8.00 -15.08 26.40
CA LEU A 372 -9.03 -15.75 27.19
C LEU A 372 -8.57 -16.00 28.65
N ALA A 373 -7.31 -16.40 28.85
CA ALA A 373 -6.74 -16.62 30.19
C ALA A 373 -6.57 -15.30 30.96
N ALA A 374 -6.19 -14.21 30.29
CA ALA A 374 -6.08 -12.88 30.91
C ALA A 374 -7.45 -12.28 31.27
N ALA A 375 -8.49 -12.55 30.47
CA ALA A 375 -9.87 -12.12 30.74
C ALA A 375 -10.58 -12.91 31.87
N SER A 376 -10.01 -14.04 32.30
CA SER A 376 -10.59 -14.94 33.32
C SER A 376 -9.86 -14.90 34.67
N VAL A 377 -9.00 -13.91 34.92
CA VAL A 377 -8.28 -13.74 36.19
C VAL A 377 -9.20 -13.13 37.26
N GLU A 378 -10.15 -13.92 37.74
CA GLU A 378 -10.59 -13.87 39.15
C GLU A 378 -10.45 -15.23 39.86
N GLN A 379 -10.01 -16.31 39.19
CA GLN A 379 -9.65 -17.57 39.84
C GLN A 379 -8.46 -18.26 39.15
N ALA A 380 -7.38 -18.46 39.92
CA ALA A 380 -6.12 -19.12 39.54
C ALA A 380 -6.27 -20.64 39.27
N PRO A 381 -5.18 -21.42 39.10
CA PRO A 381 -4.08 -21.34 38.14
C PRO A 381 -4.11 -22.58 37.22
N LEU A 382 -4.15 -22.41 35.89
CA LEU A 382 -4.05 -23.56 34.97
C LEU A 382 -2.73 -23.55 34.20
N ALA A 383 -1.82 -24.34 34.78
CA ALA A 383 -0.80 -25.19 34.16
C ALA A 383 -0.39 -24.89 32.71
N GLN A 384 0.91 -24.56 32.59
CA GLN A 384 1.73 -24.78 31.41
C GLN A 384 1.48 -26.17 30.80
N THR A 385 0.71 -26.24 29.72
CA THR A 385 0.74 -27.39 28.79
C THR A 385 1.53 -26.95 27.56
N ASN A 386 2.73 -27.51 27.42
CA ASN A 386 3.65 -27.21 26.34
C ASN A 386 3.12 -27.83 25.03
N GLY A 387 2.57 -26.99 24.16
CA GLY A 387 2.36 -27.26 22.73
C GLY A 387 0.97 -26.87 22.21
N VAL A 388 0.92 -25.97 21.22
CA VAL A 388 -0.28 -25.80 20.37
C VAL A 388 -0.27 -26.92 19.32
N HIS A 389 -1.26 -27.81 19.36
CA HIS A 389 -1.42 -28.89 18.38
C HIS A 389 -2.39 -28.47 17.27
N LEU A 390 -1.98 -28.64 16.01
CA LEU A 390 -2.84 -28.44 14.84
C LEU A 390 -3.50 -29.78 14.45
N PRO A 391 -4.71 -29.78 13.89
CA PRO A 391 -5.33 -30.99 13.34
C PRO A 391 -4.44 -31.63 12.26
N LYS A 392 -4.14 -32.92 12.39
CA LYS A 392 -3.18 -33.63 11.51
C LYS A 392 -3.68 -33.85 10.08
N GLU A 393 -4.98 -33.82 9.84
CA GLU A 393 -5.60 -34.22 8.55
C GLU A 393 -5.87 -33.04 7.59
N ARG A 394 -5.43 -31.84 7.95
CA ARG A 394 -5.74 -30.60 7.23
C ARG A 394 -4.64 -30.23 6.24
N GLU A 395 -4.89 -30.50 4.97
CA GLU A 395 -3.98 -30.28 3.85
C GLU A 395 -4.50 -29.15 2.97
N LEU A 396 -3.60 -28.25 2.51
CA LEU A 396 -3.99 -27.11 1.66
C LEU A 396 -4.71 -27.54 0.38
N LYS A 397 -4.30 -28.67 -0.21
CA LYS A 397 -4.93 -29.24 -1.41
C LYS A 397 -6.42 -29.54 -1.24
N LYS A 398 -6.89 -29.81 -0.01
CA LYS A 398 -8.32 -30.07 0.27
C LYS A 398 -9.18 -28.81 0.24
N LEU A 399 -8.58 -27.62 0.20
CA LEU A 399 -9.30 -26.36 0.03
C LEU A 399 -9.56 -26.01 -1.44
N VAL A 400 -8.96 -26.76 -2.37
CA VAL A 400 -9.23 -26.64 -3.81
C VAL A 400 -10.33 -27.62 -4.17
N GLY A 401 -11.41 -27.09 -4.73
CA GLY A 401 -12.57 -27.84 -5.17
C GLY A 401 -12.41 -28.46 -6.57
N ALA A 402 -13.55 -28.84 -7.16
CA ALA A 402 -13.60 -29.35 -8.52
C ALA A 402 -13.01 -28.34 -9.53
N GLU A 403 -12.51 -28.86 -10.65
CA GLU A 403 -11.96 -28.05 -11.75
C GLU A 403 -10.80 -27.13 -11.34
N ASN A 404 -10.09 -27.46 -10.24
CA ASN A 404 -8.97 -26.68 -9.71
C ASN A 404 -9.38 -25.26 -9.23
N LYS A 405 -10.61 -25.13 -8.70
CA LYS A 405 -11.19 -23.86 -8.27
C LYS A 405 -11.23 -23.68 -6.77
N TYR A 406 -11.17 -22.44 -6.30
CA TYR A 406 -11.43 -22.06 -4.91
C TYR A 406 -12.16 -20.71 -4.83
N LEU A 407 -12.65 -20.35 -3.64
CA LEU A 407 -13.20 -19.01 -3.40
C LEU A 407 -12.15 -18.12 -2.75
N GLU A 408 -11.82 -17.03 -3.44
CA GLU A 408 -11.06 -15.92 -2.90
C GLU A 408 -11.99 -15.02 -2.08
N TRP A 409 -11.61 -14.71 -0.85
CA TRP A 409 -12.37 -13.90 0.09
C TRP A 409 -11.71 -12.53 0.26
N LEU A 410 -12.49 -11.48 0.03
CA LEU A 410 -12.02 -10.10 0.03
C LEU A 410 -12.90 -9.25 0.96
N VAL A 411 -12.28 -8.39 1.74
CA VAL A 411 -12.95 -7.32 2.49
C VAL A 411 -12.82 -6.04 1.68
N ASN A 412 -13.96 -5.51 1.27
CA ASN A 412 -14.13 -4.29 0.52
C ASN A 412 -14.51 -3.16 1.48
N ILE A 413 -13.78 -2.05 1.42
CA ILE A 413 -14.01 -0.87 2.25
C ILE A 413 -14.26 0.32 1.35
N LYS A 414 -15.31 1.09 1.62
CA LYS A 414 -15.56 2.40 1.03
C LYS A 414 -15.71 3.39 2.17
N ALA A 415 -15.10 4.56 2.05
CA ALA A 415 -15.23 5.59 3.07
C ALA A 415 -15.04 7.00 2.48
N GLU A 416 -15.47 8.02 3.22
CA GLU A 416 -15.22 9.41 2.85
C GLU A 416 -13.79 9.82 3.17
N LYS A 417 -13.05 10.29 2.17
CA LYS A 417 -11.62 10.59 2.26
C LYS A 417 -11.28 11.63 3.33
N ALA A 418 -12.11 12.66 3.46
CA ALA A 418 -11.79 13.85 4.25
C ALA A 418 -12.41 13.87 5.66
N GLN A 419 -13.17 12.85 6.06
CA GLN A 419 -13.69 12.78 7.43
C GLN A 419 -12.57 12.61 8.46
N LEU A 420 -12.87 12.92 9.72
CA LEU A 420 -11.94 12.73 10.84
C LEU A 420 -10.56 13.38 10.59
N GLY A 421 -10.55 14.62 10.09
CA GLY A 421 -9.30 15.31 9.73
C GLY A 421 -8.59 14.73 8.50
N GLY A 422 -9.25 13.89 7.72
CA GLY A 422 -8.81 13.35 6.43
C GLY A 422 -7.76 12.26 6.50
N ASN A 423 -7.23 11.92 7.68
CA ASN A 423 -6.15 10.95 7.82
C ASN A 423 -6.48 9.95 8.93
N TYR A 424 -7.39 9.04 8.60
CA TYR A 424 -7.79 7.94 9.46
C TYR A 424 -7.58 6.61 8.76
N VAL A 425 -7.64 5.57 9.57
CA VAL A 425 -7.24 4.22 9.22
C VAL A 425 -8.35 3.28 9.66
N VAL A 426 -8.79 2.41 8.75
CA VAL A 426 -9.72 1.31 9.03
C VAL A 426 -8.89 0.02 9.11
N HIS A 427 -8.73 -0.49 10.31
CA HIS A 427 -8.06 -1.76 10.58
C HIS A 427 -9.07 -2.91 10.52
N VAL A 428 -8.70 -4.00 9.87
CA VAL A 428 -9.55 -5.21 9.76
C VAL A 428 -8.89 -6.36 10.50
N PHE A 429 -9.69 -7.12 11.23
CA PHE A 429 -9.24 -8.23 12.07
C PHE A 429 -10.10 -9.48 11.86
N LEU A 430 -9.45 -10.65 11.94
CA LEU A 430 -10.05 -11.98 12.05
C LEU A 430 -9.60 -12.65 13.35
N GLY A 431 -10.39 -12.46 14.40
CA GLY A 431 -10.15 -12.94 15.76
C GLY A 431 -10.40 -11.85 16.80
N ASP A 432 -9.99 -12.13 18.04
CA ASP A 432 -10.11 -11.17 19.15
C ASP A 432 -9.17 -9.96 18.93
N VAL A 433 -9.63 -8.78 19.32
CA VAL A 433 -8.92 -7.50 19.13
C VAL A 433 -8.50 -6.96 20.49
N ASP A 434 -7.20 -6.69 20.65
CA ASP A 434 -6.68 -6.02 21.83
C ASP A 434 -6.75 -4.50 21.64
N ASP A 435 -7.76 -3.87 22.23
CA ASP A 435 -7.96 -2.42 22.14
C ASP A 435 -7.07 -1.61 23.11
N ALA A 436 -6.16 -2.25 23.88
CA ALA A 436 -5.31 -1.55 24.84
C ALA A 436 -4.28 -0.61 24.20
N SER A 437 -3.86 -0.91 22.97
CA SER A 437 -2.87 -0.09 22.25
C SER A 437 -3.19 -0.01 20.74
N PRO A 438 -4.07 0.93 20.34
CA PRO A 438 -4.50 1.07 18.94
C PRO A 438 -3.37 1.29 17.94
N LEU A 439 -2.29 1.97 18.33
CA LEU A 439 -1.11 2.12 17.47
C LEU A 439 -0.43 0.79 17.14
N LEU A 440 -0.58 -0.22 18.00
CA LEU A 440 -0.02 -1.55 17.84
C LEU A 440 -0.99 -2.53 17.18
N TYR A 441 -2.16 -2.08 16.70
CA TYR A 441 -3.05 -2.93 15.91
C TYR A 441 -2.33 -3.70 14.78
N PRO A 442 -1.41 -3.09 14.00
CA PRO A 442 -0.71 -3.81 12.94
C PRO A 442 0.09 -5.03 13.41
N THR A 443 0.48 -5.09 14.69
CA THR A 443 1.31 -6.18 15.26
C THR A 443 0.47 -7.32 15.83
N GLN A 444 -0.85 -7.17 15.90
CA GLN A 444 -1.73 -8.18 16.49
C GLN A 444 -1.94 -9.38 15.57
N HIS A 445 -2.01 -10.58 16.16
CA HIS A 445 -2.22 -11.84 15.44
C HIS A 445 -3.55 -11.93 14.68
N SER A 446 -4.54 -11.14 15.07
CA SER A 446 -5.85 -11.08 14.44
C SER A 446 -5.90 -10.02 13.33
N HIS A 447 -4.97 -9.06 13.27
CA HIS A 447 -4.97 -8.01 12.25
C HIS A 447 -4.62 -8.58 10.87
N VAL A 448 -5.52 -8.40 9.90
CA VAL A 448 -5.37 -8.96 8.54
C VAL A 448 -5.11 -7.91 7.46
N GLY A 449 -5.30 -6.63 7.75
CA GLY A 449 -5.00 -5.58 6.78
C GLY A 449 -5.56 -4.22 7.17
N VAL A 450 -5.25 -3.23 6.33
CA VAL A 450 -5.60 -1.85 6.59
C VAL A 450 -6.02 -1.11 5.34
N PHE A 451 -7.01 -0.23 5.48
CA PHE A 451 -7.36 0.81 4.53
C PHE A 451 -7.05 2.19 5.14
N ALA A 452 -6.42 3.07 4.38
CA ALA A 452 -6.02 4.40 4.84
C ALA A 452 -6.43 5.48 3.85
N THR A 453 -6.94 6.60 4.35
CA THR A 453 -7.51 7.65 3.50
C THR A 453 -6.46 8.58 2.89
N PHE A 454 -5.35 8.82 3.60
CA PHE A 454 -4.26 9.73 3.20
C PHE A 454 -4.76 11.06 2.63
N GLY A 455 -5.65 11.72 3.36
CA GLY A 455 -6.22 13.02 3.06
C GLY A 455 -5.68 14.14 3.96
N GLN A 456 -6.22 15.33 3.80
CA GLN A 456 -5.82 16.53 4.55
C GLN A 456 -6.89 16.98 5.55
N ASN A 457 -6.48 17.65 6.62
CA ASN A 457 -7.38 18.09 7.69
C ASN A 457 -8.23 19.30 7.30
N GLU A 458 -9.16 19.73 8.16
CA GLU A 458 -10.08 20.85 7.91
C GLU A 458 -9.42 22.22 7.81
N ASN A 459 -8.25 22.38 8.42
CA ASN A 459 -7.47 23.61 8.41
C ASN A 459 -6.49 23.67 7.24
N THR A 460 -6.55 22.70 6.32
CA THR A 460 -5.70 22.69 5.14
C THR A 460 -5.86 23.97 4.32
N ALA A 461 -4.76 24.51 3.81
CA ALA A 461 -4.79 25.58 2.81
C ALA A 461 -5.28 25.08 1.43
N CYS A 462 -5.40 23.77 1.23
CA CYS A 462 -5.89 23.17 0.00
C CYS A 462 -7.40 23.39 -0.14
N ARG A 463 -7.82 24.44 -0.85
CA ARG A 463 -9.26 24.73 -1.09
C ARG A 463 -9.98 23.55 -1.74
N ASN A 464 -9.32 22.86 -2.66
CA ASN A 464 -9.84 21.65 -3.30
C ASN A 464 -10.12 20.52 -2.28
N CYS A 465 -9.28 20.37 -1.26
CA CYS A 465 -9.45 19.40 -0.19
C CYS A 465 -10.58 19.80 0.76
N GLN A 466 -10.76 21.11 1.01
CA GLN A 466 -11.92 21.65 1.74
C GLN A 466 -13.24 21.42 0.98
N GLU A 467 -13.24 21.61 -0.34
CA GLU A 467 -14.40 21.38 -1.21
C GLU A 467 -14.76 19.89 -1.32
N GLY A 468 -13.75 19.03 -1.52
CA GLY A 468 -13.92 17.57 -1.49
C GLY A 468 -14.47 17.08 -0.15
N ARG A 469 -14.05 17.69 0.97
CA ARG A 469 -14.64 17.47 2.30
C ARG A 469 -16.10 17.90 2.35
N ALA A 470 -16.42 19.11 1.93
CA ALA A 470 -17.79 19.65 1.98
C ALA A 470 -18.80 18.81 1.17
N ARG A 471 -18.32 18.04 0.20
CA ARG A 471 -19.15 17.26 -0.73
C ARG A 471 -19.03 15.74 -0.55
N GLY A 472 -18.28 15.26 0.44
CA GLY A 472 -18.24 13.84 0.83
C GLY A 472 -17.54 12.92 -0.17
N GLN A 473 -16.36 13.31 -0.67
CA GLN A 473 -15.61 12.47 -1.63
C GLN A 473 -15.36 11.05 -1.09
N GLN A 474 -15.71 10.04 -1.87
CA GLN A 474 -15.57 8.62 -1.50
C GLN A 474 -14.39 7.95 -2.20
N ILE A 475 -13.69 7.10 -1.45
CA ILE A 475 -12.61 6.26 -1.93
C ILE A 475 -12.83 4.82 -1.47
N THR A 476 -12.17 3.88 -2.13
CA THR A 476 -12.26 2.44 -1.86
C THR A 476 -10.91 1.83 -1.51
N GLY A 477 -10.95 0.70 -0.81
CA GLY A 477 -9.82 -0.18 -0.61
C GLY A 477 -10.27 -1.62 -0.50
N GLN A 478 -9.32 -2.54 -0.69
CA GLN A 478 -9.58 -3.97 -0.62
C GLN A 478 -8.47 -4.72 0.11
N ILE A 479 -8.89 -5.64 0.96
CA ILE A 479 -8.02 -6.48 1.79
C ILE A 479 -8.37 -7.94 1.48
N PRO A 480 -7.49 -8.68 0.78
CA PRO A 480 -7.59 -10.13 0.71
C PRO A 480 -7.48 -10.75 2.11
N ILE A 481 -8.36 -11.69 2.41
CA ILE A 481 -8.37 -12.41 3.69
C ILE A 481 -8.28 -13.94 3.51
N THR A 482 -8.10 -14.43 2.29
CA THR A 482 -8.03 -15.86 1.99
C THR A 482 -6.89 -16.56 2.71
N LEU A 483 -5.67 -16.01 2.70
CA LEU A 483 -4.56 -16.67 3.41
C LEU A 483 -4.78 -16.68 4.92
N ALA A 484 -5.39 -15.65 5.48
CA ALA A 484 -5.81 -15.66 6.87
C ALA A 484 -6.83 -16.78 7.13
N LEU A 485 -7.86 -16.95 6.28
CA LEU A 485 -8.82 -18.05 6.39
C LEU A 485 -8.17 -19.43 6.21
N VAL A 486 -7.16 -19.58 5.35
CA VAL A 486 -6.37 -20.80 5.20
C VAL A 486 -5.62 -21.13 6.50
N GLU A 487 -5.07 -20.12 7.19
CA GLU A 487 -4.53 -20.33 8.54
C GLU A 487 -5.60 -20.79 9.52
N ARG A 488 -6.81 -20.20 9.46
CA ARG A 488 -7.93 -20.60 10.33
C ARG A 488 -8.42 -22.02 10.02
N TYR A 489 -8.33 -22.45 8.76
CA TYR A 489 -8.49 -23.84 8.39
C TYR A 489 -7.43 -24.72 9.06
N LEU A 490 -6.15 -24.41 8.92
CA LEU A 490 -5.08 -25.18 9.58
C LEU A 490 -5.18 -25.16 11.12
N ALA A 491 -5.73 -24.10 11.69
CA ALA A 491 -5.99 -23.98 13.13
C ALA A 491 -7.18 -24.83 13.62
N GLY A 492 -7.99 -25.38 12.72
CA GLY A 492 -9.21 -26.11 13.09
C GLY A 492 -10.41 -25.22 13.41
N MET A 493 -10.41 -23.96 12.97
CA MET A 493 -11.44 -22.96 13.28
C MET A 493 -12.47 -22.78 12.16
N VAL A 494 -12.15 -23.17 10.92
CA VAL A 494 -13.03 -23.16 9.75
C VAL A 494 -12.81 -24.45 8.98
N ASP A 495 -13.84 -25.12 8.47
CA ASP A 495 -13.68 -26.45 7.86
C ASP A 495 -13.33 -26.44 6.37
N SER A 496 -13.65 -25.38 5.64
CA SER A 496 -13.24 -25.17 4.24
C SER A 496 -13.27 -23.68 3.86
N LEU A 497 -13.03 -23.35 2.58
CA LEU A 497 -13.28 -22.00 2.04
C LEU A 497 -14.72 -21.82 1.52
N ALA A 498 -15.61 -22.81 1.71
CA ALA A 498 -16.99 -22.71 1.30
C ALA A 498 -17.76 -21.69 2.16
N PRO A 499 -18.78 -20.99 1.62
CA PRO A 499 -19.53 -19.99 2.38
C PRO A 499 -20.20 -20.55 3.63
N ALA A 500 -20.62 -21.82 3.61
CA ALA A 500 -21.25 -22.48 4.75
C ALA A 500 -20.36 -22.55 5.99
N ASP A 501 -19.04 -22.66 5.80
CA ASP A 501 -18.07 -22.74 6.90
C ASP A 501 -17.48 -21.37 7.24
N VAL A 502 -17.23 -20.54 6.22
CA VAL A 502 -16.59 -19.23 6.39
C VAL A 502 -17.54 -18.19 6.95
N ILE A 503 -18.80 -18.12 6.49
CA ILE A 503 -19.76 -17.09 6.93
C ILE A 503 -19.97 -17.14 8.45
N PRO A 504 -20.25 -18.30 9.08
CA PRO A 504 -20.40 -18.36 10.55
C PRO A 504 -19.13 -17.91 11.29
N TYR A 505 -17.95 -18.24 10.75
CA TYR A 505 -16.69 -17.79 11.32
C TYR A 505 -16.53 -16.27 11.22
N LEU A 506 -16.79 -15.68 10.05
CA LEU A 506 -16.69 -14.22 9.86
C LEU A 506 -17.71 -13.47 10.69
N GLN A 507 -18.95 -13.97 10.82
CA GLN A 507 -19.96 -13.39 11.73
C GLN A 507 -19.46 -13.30 13.18
N LYS A 508 -18.62 -14.26 13.58
CA LYS A 508 -18.03 -14.30 14.92
C LYS A 508 -16.73 -13.50 15.04
N ASN A 509 -15.90 -13.46 14.01
CA ASN A 509 -14.50 -13.05 14.17
C ASN A 509 -14.08 -11.89 13.26
N LEU A 510 -14.92 -11.45 12.32
CA LEU A 510 -14.63 -10.26 11.53
C LEU A 510 -14.92 -9.01 12.34
N HIS A 511 -13.88 -8.22 12.56
CA HIS A 511 -13.94 -6.96 13.27
C HIS A 511 -13.24 -5.86 12.46
N TRP A 512 -13.71 -4.62 12.65
CA TRP A 512 -12.96 -3.46 12.21
C TRP A 512 -12.94 -2.36 13.27
N ARG A 513 -11.86 -1.57 13.24
CA ARG A 513 -11.65 -0.39 14.09
C ARG A 513 -11.31 0.78 13.20
N VAL A 514 -11.88 1.95 13.51
CA VAL A 514 -11.46 3.21 12.93
C VAL A 514 -10.52 3.86 13.93
N ALA A 515 -9.31 4.18 13.51
CA ALA A 515 -8.35 4.91 14.33
C ALA A 515 -7.79 6.09 13.56
N LEU A 516 -7.58 7.20 14.25
CA LEU A 516 -6.76 8.29 13.75
C LEU A 516 -5.29 7.87 13.74
N VAL A 517 -4.45 8.52 12.93
CA VAL A 517 -2.99 8.31 12.96
C VAL A 517 -2.37 8.59 14.33
N ASN A 518 -3.06 9.37 15.17
CA ASN A 518 -2.69 9.60 16.57
C ASN A 518 -3.20 8.49 17.52
N GLY A 519 -3.55 7.31 17.02
CA GLY A 519 -4.02 6.15 17.78
C GLY A 519 -5.31 6.36 18.57
N GLU A 520 -6.03 7.46 18.36
CA GLU A 520 -7.36 7.66 18.95
C GLU A 520 -8.39 6.84 18.16
N VAL A 521 -9.07 5.93 18.85
CA VAL A 521 -10.12 5.09 18.27
C VAL A 521 -11.40 5.91 18.14
N GLN A 522 -12.02 5.86 16.97
CA GLN A 522 -13.27 6.53 16.66
C GLN A 522 -14.42 5.50 16.60
N ASP A 523 -15.60 5.92 17.02
CA ASP A 523 -16.80 5.12 16.73
C ASP A 523 -17.03 5.13 15.22
N ARG A 524 -17.00 3.94 14.62
CA ARG A 524 -17.22 3.72 13.20
C ARG A 524 -18.56 4.28 12.71
N GLN A 525 -19.58 4.37 13.57
CA GLN A 525 -20.88 4.95 13.21
C GLN A 525 -20.81 6.45 12.93
N ASN A 526 -19.78 7.12 13.46
CA ASN A 526 -19.56 8.55 13.23
C ASN A 526 -18.78 8.82 11.93
N VAL A 527 -18.35 7.77 11.24
CA VAL A 527 -17.72 7.88 9.92
C VAL A 527 -18.81 7.73 8.86
N GLY A 528 -19.32 8.87 8.38
CA GLY A 528 -20.33 8.90 7.34
C GLY A 528 -19.88 8.17 6.08
N ASN A 529 -20.81 7.39 5.50
CA ASN A 529 -20.59 6.58 4.30
C ASN A 529 -19.49 5.51 4.41
N LEU A 530 -18.99 5.20 5.61
CA LEU A 530 -18.16 4.02 5.84
C LEU A 530 -18.98 2.77 5.58
N LEU A 531 -18.59 2.01 4.56
CA LEU A 531 -19.19 0.76 4.15
C LEU A 531 -18.12 -0.32 4.09
N VAL A 532 -18.31 -1.37 4.89
CA VAL A 532 -17.51 -2.60 4.86
C VAL A 532 -18.37 -3.72 4.30
N SER A 533 -17.89 -4.37 3.26
CA SER A 533 -18.55 -5.53 2.65
C SER A 533 -17.57 -6.68 2.50
N VAL A 534 -18.08 -7.90 2.49
CA VAL A 534 -17.30 -9.09 2.16
C VAL A 534 -17.78 -9.59 0.81
N VAL A 535 -16.84 -9.91 -0.09
CA VAL A 535 -17.14 -10.51 -1.39
C VAL A 535 -16.33 -11.78 -1.57
N THR A 536 -16.86 -12.67 -2.41
CA THR A 536 -16.13 -13.85 -2.89
C THR A 536 -15.96 -13.80 -4.39
N ASP A 537 -14.78 -14.15 -4.87
CA ASP A 537 -14.45 -14.32 -6.28
C ASP A 537 -14.07 -15.79 -6.53
N GLU A 538 -14.62 -16.41 -7.58
CA GLU A 538 -14.23 -17.78 -7.97
C GLU A 538 -12.92 -17.71 -8.75
N VAL A 539 -11.91 -18.40 -8.24
CA VAL A 539 -10.57 -18.40 -8.84
C VAL A 539 -10.25 -19.80 -9.35
N THR A 540 -9.95 -19.89 -10.64
CA THR A 540 -9.42 -21.11 -11.25
C THR A 540 -7.90 -21.07 -11.23
N ILE A 541 -7.29 -22.06 -10.58
CA ILE A 541 -5.85 -22.23 -10.56
C ILE A 541 -5.43 -22.86 -11.91
N PRO A 542 -4.46 -22.28 -12.63
CA PRO A 542 -4.05 -22.82 -13.92
C PRO A 542 -3.24 -24.10 -13.73
N SER A 543 -3.31 -25.00 -14.72
CA SER A 543 -2.46 -26.20 -14.74
C SER A 543 -0.99 -25.88 -15.03
N ASN A 544 -0.74 -24.79 -15.77
CA ASN A 544 0.61 -24.31 -16.03
C ASN A 544 1.03 -23.36 -14.90
N PRO A 545 2.15 -23.61 -14.21
CA PRO A 545 2.63 -22.75 -13.15
C PRO A 545 3.05 -21.36 -13.63
N SER A 546 3.15 -21.10 -14.94
CA SER A 546 3.50 -19.78 -15.49
C SER A 546 2.30 -18.98 -16.01
N ASP A 547 1.09 -19.53 -15.94
CA ASP A 547 -0.12 -18.81 -16.32
C ASP A 547 -0.70 -18.10 -15.08
N LEU A 548 -1.42 -17.00 -15.31
CA LEU A 548 -2.09 -16.28 -14.22
C LEU A 548 -3.30 -17.06 -13.70
N PRO A 549 -3.63 -16.96 -12.40
CA PRO A 549 -4.93 -17.35 -11.89
C PRO A 549 -6.06 -16.66 -12.66
N VAL A 550 -7.12 -17.39 -12.98
CA VAL A 550 -8.27 -16.83 -13.69
C VAL A 550 -9.35 -16.51 -12.65
N TYR A 551 -9.59 -15.21 -12.46
CA TYR A 551 -10.64 -14.67 -11.61
C TYR A 551 -11.95 -14.57 -12.39
N ALA A 552 -13.07 -14.84 -11.73
CA ALA A 552 -14.38 -14.72 -12.36
C ALA A 552 -14.65 -13.27 -12.79
N PRO A 553 -15.50 -13.06 -13.82
CA PRO A 553 -15.88 -11.71 -14.24
C PRO A 553 -16.71 -10.99 -13.17
N ASP A 554 -17.46 -11.75 -12.35
CA ASP A 554 -18.34 -11.20 -11.33
C ASP A 554 -17.93 -11.69 -9.94
N VAL A 555 -18.03 -10.80 -8.94
CA VAL A 555 -17.89 -11.14 -7.53
C VAL A 555 -19.25 -11.33 -6.87
N VAL A 556 -19.33 -12.24 -5.91
CA VAL A 556 -20.54 -12.48 -5.13
C VAL A 556 -20.44 -11.79 -3.78
N VAL A 557 -21.30 -10.81 -3.54
CA VAL A 557 -21.37 -10.11 -2.24
C VAL A 557 -21.97 -11.02 -1.18
N ARG A 558 -21.43 -10.95 0.05
CA ARG A 558 -21.84 -11.76 1.21
C ARG A 558 -22.34 -10.87 2.35
N PRO A 559 -23.54 -10.26 2.25
CA PRO A 559 -24.08 -9.37 3.29
C PRO A 559 -24.18 -10.03 4.67
N ASP A 560 -24.41 -11.34 4.69
CA ASP A 560 -24.51 -12.13 5.93
C ASP A 560 -23.20 -12.12 6.75
N CYS A 561 -22.04 -11.82 6.16
CA CYS A 561 -20.77 -11.72 6.89
C CYS A 561 -20.71 -10.45 7.77
N THR A 562 -21.39 -9.39 7.36
CA THR A 562 -21.32 -8.05 7.96
C THR A 562 -22.60 -7.64 8.69
N THR A 563 -23.69 -8.39 8.51
CA THR A 563 -25.01 -8.10 9.10
C THR A 563 -25.25 -8.92 10.38
N ASN A 564 -25.84 -8.31 11.41
CA ASN A 564 -26.33 -9.02 12.59
C ASN A 564 -27.84 -9.30 12.47
N ARG A 565 -28.27 -10.58 12.48
CA ARG A 565 -29.71 -10.95 12.41
C ARG A 565 -30.48 -10.76 13.73
N GLN A 566 -29.85 -10.44 14.87
CA GLN A 566 -30.54 -10.36 16.18
C GLN A 566 -30.23 -9.13 17.07
N GLY A 567 -29.66 -8.06 16.52
CA GLY A 567 -29.60 -6.74 17.20
C GLY A 567 -28.41 -6.55 18.17
N SER A 568 -27.74 -5.39 18.03
CA SER A 568 -26.44 -4.96 18.61
C SER A 568 -25.22 -5.83 18.22
N GLY A 569 -24.22 -5.29 17.52
CA GLY A 569 -23.08 -6.09 17.05
C GLY A 569 -22.10 -5.47 16.04
N ARG A 570 -21.20 -6.33 15.55
CA ARG A 570 -19.89 -6.04 14.92
C ARG A 570 -19.90 -5.15 13.67
N GLY A 571 -20.98 -5.16 12.88
CA GLY A 571 -21.15 -4.31 11.69
C GLY A 571 -22.11 -3.13 11.85
N HIS A 572 -22.57 -2.83 13.07
CA HIS A 572 -23.59 -1.80 13.31
C HIS A 572 -23.25 -0.47 12.62
N GLY A 573 -24.15 -0.02 11.74
CA GLY A 573 -24.08 1.24 11.01
C GLY A 573 -23.11 1.31 9.84
N THR A 574 -22.27 0.29 9.61
CA THR A 574 -21.18 0.36 8.61
C THR A 574 -20.97 -0.92 7.80
N GLY A 575 -21.56 -2.05 8.20
CA GLY A 575 -21.54 -3.28 7.42
C GLY A 575 -22.57 -3.25 6.29
N TYR A 576 -22.24 -3.78 5.12
CA TYR A 576 -23.20 -3.96 4.03
C TYR A 576 -24.23 -5.02 4.39
N SER A 577 -25.51 -4.71 4.18
CA SER A 577 -26.64 -5.56 4.57
C SER A 577 -27.55 -6.03 3.44
N GLY A 578 -27.18 -5.76 2.17
CA GLY A 578 -28.01 -6.02 1.00
C GLY A 578 -28.55 -4.73 0.39
#